data_AF-A0A7M3MPB7-F1
#
_entry.id   AF-A0A7M3MPB7-F1
#
_cell.length_a   1.000
_cell.length_b   1.000
_cell.length_c   1.000
_cell.angle_alpha   90.00
_cell.angle_beta   90.00
_cell.angle_gamma   90.00
#
_symmetry.space_group_name_H-M   'P 1'
#
loop_
_entity.id
_entity.type
_entity.pdbx_description
1 polymer ?
#
loop_
_entity_poly.entity_id
_entity_poly.type
_entity_poly.pdbx_seq_one_letter_code
_entity_poly.pdbx_strand_id
1 'polypeptide(L)'
;MTGGRLTTPVALIVVVAGLLGCADPELSAEAGAQLEEIVESARGAAGAGDVDAAAQRLDDLRERAGELHDEGELSQRRLEEVLAATDEVVSLLDLIVEPEPDPEPEAEPEPEPDPEAEPEPEPEPEPEPEPEPGRIDPSTVTVQVLDGFRADGGAAAGVVARELEQAGYRIIARNPAVRYDVTTVLWTAGSEDAGRQIAADIGAPEAREQPGNLSTSVMVHVVVGADRG
;
A
#
# COMPACT_ATOMS: atom_id res chain seq x y z
N MET A 1 27.68 32.33 -17.93
CA MET A 1 28.81 31.65 -17.25
C MET A 1 28.26 30.38 -16.63
N THR A 2 28.39 29.25 -17.33
CA THR A 2 28.08 27.94 -16.74
C THR A 2 28.99 26.89 -17.36
N GLY A 3 30.30 27.17 -17.27
CA GLY A 3 31.34 26.19 -17.53
C GLY A 3 31.75 25.62 -16.18
N GLY A 4 31.45 24.36 -15.94
CA GLY A 4 31.91 23.67 -14.74
C GLY A 4 31.04 22.47 -14.43
N ARG A 5 31.48 21.28 -14.88
CA ARG A 5 31.41 19.98 -14.17
C ARG A 5 31.43 18.74 -15.07
N LEU A 6 31.49 18.86 -16.40
CA LEU A 6 31.65 17.69 -17.31
C LEU A 6 33.06 17.06 -17.31
N THR A 7 34.04 17.60 -16.58
CA THR A 7 35.42 17.08 -16.58
C THR A 7 35.62 15.80 -15.77
N THR A 8 34.69 15.41 -14.89
CA THR A 8 34.87 14.26 -14.01
C THR A 8 34.54 12.91 -14.65
N PRO A 9 33.40 12.70 -15.35
CA PRO A 9 33.07 11.38 -15.92
C PRO A 9 33.96 11.01 -17.12
N VAL A 10 34.33 11.99 -17.96
CA VAL A 10 35.21 11.78 -19.12
C VAL A 10 36.63 11.37 -18.71
N ALA A 11 37.08 11.75 -17.51
CA ALA A 11 38.41 11.40 -17.00
C ALA A 11 38.50 9.94 -16.51
N LEU A 12 37.37 9.31 -16.12
CA LEU A 12 37.36 7.93 -15.63
C LEU A 12 37.13 6.90 -16.74
N ILE A 13 36.39 7.24 -17.82
CA ILE A 13 36.26 6.37 -19.01
C ILE A 13 37.64 6.08 -19.65
N VAL A 14 38.62 6.96 -19.45
CA VAL A 14 40.03 6.76 -19.85
C VAL A 14 40.70 5.59 -19.11
N VAL A 15 40.22 5.20 -17.93
CA VAL A 15 40.75 4.06 -17.16
C VAL A 15 40.34 2.72 -17.79
N VAL A 16 39.13 2.62 -18.36
CA VAL A 16 38.65 1.42 -19.07
C VAL A 16 39.45 1.21 -20.36
N ALA A 17 39.70 2.28 -21.13
CA ALA A 17 40.56 2.22 -22.32
C ALA A 17 42.03 1.85 -21.99
N GLY A 18 42.54 2.25 -20.80
CA GLY A 18 43.88 1.90 -20.34
C GLY A 18 44.08 0.41 -20.03
N LEU A 19 43.01 -0.34 -19.76
CA LEU A 19 43.05 -1.78 -19.51
C LEU A 19 43.07 -2.60 -20.82
N LEU A 20 42.63 -2.01 -21.93
CA LEU A 20 42.61 -2.63 -23.26
C LEU A 20 43.88 -2.32 -24.09
N GLY A 21 44.69 -1.35 -23.62
CA GLY A 21 45.89 -0.90 -24.30
C GLY A 21 47.11 -1.83 -24.19
N CYS A 22 47.34 -2.61 -25.25
CA CYS A 22 48.65 -3.08 -25.74
C CYS A 22 49.58 -3.82 -24.75
N ALA A 23 49.20 -5.00 -24.27
CA ALA A 23 50.12 -6.13 -24.00
C ALA A 23 49.45 -7.45 -23.58
N ASP A 24 48.14 -7.65 -23.78
CA ASP A 24 47.54 -8.95 -23.46
C ASP A 24 47.70 -9.91 -24.65
N PRO A 25 48.46 -11.02 -24.49
CA PRO A 25 48.58 -12.03 -25.54
C PRO A 25 47.30 -12.87 -25.73
N GLU A 26 46.25 -12.61 -24.95
CA GLU A 26 45.02 -13.39 -24.90
C GLU A 26 43.83 -12.71 -25.59
N LEU A 27 43.93 -11.42 -25.93
CA LEU A 27 42.87 -10.69 -26.62
C LEU A 27 43.14 -10.66 -28.14
N SER A 28 42.18 -11.12 -28.95
CA SER A 28 42.24 -10.92 -30.40
C SER A 28 42.23 -9.43 -30.75
N ALA A 29 42.96 -9.02 -31.78
CA ALA A 29 42.98 -7.64 -32.25
C ALA A 29 41.57 -7.14 -32.66
N GLU A 30 40.72 -8.07 -33.10
CA GLU A 30 39.34 -7.79 -33.49
C GLU A 30 38.44 -7.59 -32.26
N ALA A 31 38.61 -8.43 -31.23
CA ALA A 31 37.93 -8.30 -29.94
C ALA A 31 38.31 -7.00 -29.23
N GLY A 32 39.58 -6.61 -29.28
CA GLY A 32 40.05 -5.32 -28.75
C GLY A 32 39.43 -4.13 -29.46
N ALA A 33 39.36 -4.15 -30.79
CA ALA A 33 38.76 -3.08 -31.57
C ALA A 33 37.26 -2.90 -31.26
N GLN A 34 36.54 -4.00 -31.05
CA GLN A 34 35.11 -3.96 -30.69
C GLN A 34 34.87 -3.36 -29.30
N LEU A 35 35.66 -3.77 -28.30
CA LEU A 35 35.56 -3.20 -26.95
C LEU A 35 35.96 -1.72 -26.94
N GLU A 36 37.01 -1.34 -27.68
CA GLU A 36 37.42 0.06 -27.81
C GLU A 36 36.36 0.92 -28.50
N GLU A 37 35.69 0.41 -29.53
CA GLU A 37 34.60 1.12 -30.21
C GLU A 37 33.46 1.45 -29.25
N ILE A 38 33.06 0.48 -28.43
CA ILE A 38 32.00 0.65 -27.43
C ILE A 38 32.42 1.68 -26.37
N VAL A 39 33.66 1.61 -25.88
CA VAL A 39 34.21 2.57 -24.90
C VAL A 39 34.26 4.00 -25.47
N GLU A 40 34.67 4.16 -26.73
CA GLU A 40 34.71 5.48 -27.39
C GLU A 40 33.30 6.03 -27.64
N SER A 41 32.35 5.16 -27.96
CA SER A 41 30.93 5.50 -28.08
C SER A 41 30.33 5.98 -26.75
N ALA A 42 30.61 5.25 -25.65
CA ALA A 42 30.23 5.64 -24.29
C ALA A 42 30.83 7.00 -23.91
N ARG A 43 32.09 7.23 -24.25
CA ARG A 43 32.78 8.50 -24.05
C ARG A 43 32.14 9.64 -24.84
N GLY A 44 31.76 9.38 -26.08
CA GLY A 44 31.07 10.33 -26.95
C GLY A 44 29.74 10.77 -26.36
N ALA A 45 28.93 9.81 -25.90
CA ALA A 45 27.66 10.07 -25.21
C ALA A 45 27.85 10.88 -23.91
N ALA A 46 28.80 10.47 -23.07
CA ALA A 46 29.11 11.19 -21.83
C ALA A 46 29.63 12.62 -22.09
N GLY A 47 30.41 12.81 -23.16
CA GLY A 47 30.90 14.13 -23.59
C GLY A 47 29.78 15.04 -24.14
N ALA A 48 28.74 14.45 -24.72
CA ALA A 48 27.53 15.14 -25.15
C ALA A 48 26.58 15.46 -23.99
N GLY A 49 26.82 14.89 -22.80
CA GLY A 49 25.94 15.00 -21.63
C GLY A 49 24.72 14.07 -21.70
N ASP A 50 24.74 13.09 -22.59
CA ASP A 50 23.70 12.06 -22.74
C ASP A 50 24.05 10.89 -21.83
N VAL A 51 23.51 10.90 -20.61
CA VAL A 51 23.85 9.92 -19.57
C VAL A 51 23.22 8.56 -19.88
N ASP A 52 22.00 8.54 -20.42
CA ASP A 52 21.30 7.30 -20.78
C ASP A 52 22.02 6.58 -21.91
N ALA A 53 22.42 7.31 -22.96
CA ALA A 53 23.22 6.72 -24.03
C ALA A 53 24.60 6.27 -23.51
N ALA A 54 25.20 6.98 -22.54
CA ALA A 54 26.46 6.55 -21.94
C ALA A 54 26.30 5.27 -21.11
N ALA A 55 25.23 5.15 -20.32
CA ALA A 55 24.90 3.97 -19.53
C ALA A 55 24.63 2.76 -20.42
N GLN A 56 23.83 2.92 -21.47
CA GLN A 56 23.55 1.86 -22.44
C GLN A 56 24.83 1.35 -23.11
N ARG A 57 25.76 2.24 -23.49
CA ARG A 57 27.06 1.82 -24.04
C ARG A 57 27.94 1.08 -23.03
N LEU A 58 27.81 1.37 -21.74
CA LEU A 58 28.53 0.65 -20.69
C LEU A 58 27.91 -0.74 -20.47
N ASP A 59 26.61 -0.92 -20.64
CA ASP A 59 25.96 -2.23 -20.64
C ASP A 59 26.35 -3.07 -21.85
N ASP A 60 26.33 -2.48 -23.05
CA ASP A 60 26.84 -3.11 -24.29
C ASP A 60 28.29 -3.64 -24.07
N LEU A 61 29.12 -2.88 -23.34
CA LEU A 61 30.51 -3.26 -23.04
C LEU A 61 30.58 -4.47 -22.11
N ARG A 62 29.72 -4.55 -21.10
CA ARG A 62 29.67 -5.67 -20.14
C ARG A 62 29.24 -6.95 -20.84
N GLU A 63 28.21 -6.86 -21.67
CA GLU A 63 27.70 -7.98 -22.46
C GLU A 63 28.80 -8.50 -23.40
N ARG A 64 29.43 -7.60 -24.18
CA ARG A 64 30.47 -8.01 -25.11
C ARG A 64 31.70 -8.60 -24.43
N ALA A 65 32.10 -8.07 -23.26
CA ALA A 65 33.19 -8.65 -22.48
C ALA A 65 32.85 -10.07 -21.97
N GLY A 66 31.59 -10.31 -21.58
CA GLY A 66 31.10 -11.62 -21.17
C GLY A 66 31.11 -12.63 -22.32
N GLU A 67 30.63 -12.22 -23.50
CA GLU A 67 30.67 -13.04 -24.72
C GLU A 67 32.10 -13.44 -25.08
N LEU A 68 33.04 -12.49 -25.07
CA LEU A 68 34.45 -12.76 -25.34
C LEU A 68 35.07 -13.71 -24.30
N HIS A 69 34.61 -13.67 -23.06
CA HIS A 69 35.03 -14.63 -22.04
C HIS A 69 34.52 -16.05 -22.33
N ASP A 70 33.25 -16.18 -22.71
CA ASP A 70 32.64 -17.46 -23.08
C ASP A 70 33.27 -18.05 -24.36
N GLU A 71 33.70 -17.19 -25.29
CA GLU A 71 34.45 -17.52 -26.50
C GLU A 71 35.92 -17.90 -26.19
N GLY A 72 36.39 -17.66 -24.96
CA GLY A 72 37.76 -17.92 -24.52
C GLY A 72 38.78 -16.89 -25.01
N GLU A 73 38.31 -15.77 -25.55
CA GLU A 73 39.11 -14.63 -26.02
C GLU A 73 39.37 -13.59 -24.91
N LEU A 74 38.75 -13.75 -23.74
CA LEU A 74 38.98 -12.93 -22.55
C LEU A 74 39.16 -13.83 -21.32
N SER A 75 40.22 -13.63 -20.55
CA SER A 75 40.39 -14.37 -19.29
C SER A 75 39.40 -13.89 -18.22
N GLN A 76 39.00 -14.79 -17.32
CA GLN A 76 38.06 -14.47 -16.23
C GLN A 76 38.51 -13.25 -15.40
N ARG A 77 39.82 -13.17 -15.12
CA ARG A 77 40.42 -12.04 -14.40
C ARG A 77 40.19 -10.72 -15.14
N ARG A 78 40.33 -10.70 -16.46
CA ARG A 78 40.14 -9.50 -17.29
C ARG A 78 38.66 -9.13 -17.38
N LEU A 79 37.77 -10.11 -17.48
CA LEU A 79 36.34 -9.88 -17.39
C LEU A 79 35.98 -9.18 -16.07
N GLU A 80 36.46 -9.70 -14.94
CA GLU A 80 36.22 -9.12 -13.62
C GLU A 80 36.75 -7.67 -13.52
N GLU A 81 37.93 -7.40 -14.07
CA GLU A 81 38.52 -6.06 -14.12
C GLU A 81 37.68 -5.10 -14.98
N VAL A 82 37.19 -5.54 -16.15
CA VAL A 82 36.33 -4.73 -17.03
C VAL A 82 34.98 -4.46 -16.37
N LEU A 83 34.33 -5.48 -15.81
CA LEU A 83 33.03 -5.34 -15.13
C LEU A 83 33.14 -4.39 -13.93
N ALA A 84 34.18 -4.53 -13.11
CA ALA A 84 34.41 -3.65 -11.97
C ALA A 84 34.67 -2.20 -12.40
N ALA A 85 35.47 -1.99 -13.46
CA ALA A 85 35.73 -0.66 -13.99
C ALA A 85 34.47 -0.01 -14.55
N THR A 86 33.61 -0.78 -15.22
CA THR A 86 32.33 -0.29 -15.78
C THR A 86 31.32 0.03 -14.67
N ASP A 87 31.25 -0.78 -13.61
CA ASP A 87 30.38 -0.55 -12.44
C ASP A 87 30.67 0.76 -11.71
N GLU A 88 31.96 1.06 -11.50
CA GLU A 88 32.39 2.34 -10.92
C GLU A 88 31.98 3.53 -11.79
N VAL A 89 32.07 3.41 -13.13
CA VAL A 89 31.66 4.47 -14.06
C VAL A 89 30.15 4.66 -14.02
N VAL A 90 29.35 3.59 -14.04
CA VAL A 90 27.89 3.68 -13.95
C VAL A 90 27.43 4.28 -12.63
N SER A 91 28.03 3.87 -11.51
CA SER A 91 27.76 4.45 -10.19
C SER A 91 28.02 5.96 -10.14
N LEU A 92 29.02 6.44 -10.88
CA LEU A 92 29.31 7.87 -11.01
C LEU A 92 28.34 8.60 -11.93
N LEU A 93 27.85 7.94 -12.99
CA LEU A 93 26.83 8.49 -13.89
C LEU A 93 25.48 8.65 -13.17
N ASP A 94 25.10 7.67 -12.35
CA ASP A 94 23.87 7.67 -11.56
C ASP A 94 23.84 8.84 -10.56
N LEU A 95 24.99 9.21 -9.98
CA LEU A 95 25.09 10.37 -9.09
C LEU A 95 24.83 11.72 -9.81
N ILE A 96 24.89 11.76 -11.14
CA ILE A 96 24.73 12.96 -11.96
C ILE A 96 23.27 13.13 -12.43
N VAL A 97 22.50 12.04 -12.49
CA VAL A 97 21.10 12.03 -12.92
C VAL A 97 20.18 12.14 -11.70
N GLU A 98 19.33 13.15 -11.65
CA GLU A 98 18.18 13.12 -10.73
C GLU A 98 17.28 11.96 -11.18
N PRO A 99 16.83 11.06 -10.28
CA PRO A 99 16.19 9.82 -10.69
C PRO A 99 14.91 10.12 -11.47
N GLU A 100 14.91 9.83 -12.77
CA GLU A 100 13.68 9.64 -13.53
C GLU A 100 13.04 8.33 -13.08
N PRO A 101 11.69 8.26 -12.97
CA PRO A 101 11.01 7.04 -12.60
C PRO A 101 11.28 5.96 -13.65
N ASP A 102 11.86 4.86 -13.18
CA ASP A 102 12.12 3.62 -13.90
C ASP A 102 10.92 3.24 -14.80
N PRO A 103 11.10 3.07 -16.12
CA PRO A 103 10.05 2.52 -16.96
C PRO A 103 9.86 1.04 -16.58
N GLU A 104 8.73 0.75 -15.93
CA GLU A 104 8.32 -0.60 -15.56
C GLU A 104 8.52 -1.59 -16.72
N PRO A 105 9.01 -2.81 -16.46
CA PRO A 105 9.22 -3.82 -17.48
C PRO A 105 7.92 -4.11 -18.24
N GLU A 106 7.98 -4.04 -19.58
CA GLU A 106 6.88 -4.50 -20.44
C GLU A 106 6.62 -5.99 -20.15
N ALA A 107 5.47 -6.25 -19.54
CA ALA A 107 4.99 -7.60 -19.28
C ALA A 107 4.82 -8.35 -20.61
N GLU A 108 5.36 -9.57 -20.67
CA GLU A 108 5.06 -10.53 -21.73
C GLU A 108 3.53 -10.65 -21.93
N PRO A 109 3.04 -10.91 -23.15
CA PRO A 109 1.61 -11.14 -23.35
C PRO A 109 1.20 -12.40 -22.60
N GLU A 110 0.40 -12.21 -21.54
CA GLU A 110 -0.23 -13.30 -20.79
C GLU A 110 -1.04 -14.21 -21.73
N PRO A 111 -1.10 -15.52 -21.45
CA PRO A 111 -2.01 -16.43 -22.16
C PRO A 111 -3.44 -15.89 -22.08
N GLU A 112 -4.16 -15.91 -23.20
CA GLU A 112 -5.58 -15.55 -23.25
C GLU A 112 -6.32 -16.26 -22.11
N PRO A 113 -7.06 -15.53 -21.24
CA PRO A 113 -7.88 -16.17 -20.23
C PRO A 113 -8.96 -17.00 -20.94
N ASP A 114 -9.05 -18.28 -20.55
CA ASP A 114 -10.23 -19.11 -20.78
C ASP A 114 -11.47 -18.26 -20.46
N PRO A 115 -12.53 -18.24 -21.29
CA PRO A 115 -13.73 -17.47 -21.01
C PRO A 115 -14.16 -17.68 -19.56
N GLU A 116 -13.96 -16.64 -18.74
CA GLU A 116 -14.44 -16.61 -17.38
C GLU A 116 -15.93 -16.93 -17.42
N ALA A 117 -16.32 -17.93 -16.63
CA ALA A 117 -17.73 -18.16 -16.35
C ALA A 117 -18.31 -16.81 -15.93
N GLU A 118 -19.33 -16.35 -16.65
CA GLU A 118 -20.05 -15.12 -16.33
C GLU A 118 -20.29 -15.12 -14.81
N PRO A 119 -19.94 -14.04 -14.09
CA PRO A 119 -20.26 -13.95 -12.68
C PRO A 119 -21.75 -14.22 -12.56
N GLU A 120 -22.11 -15.24 -11.77
CA GLU A 120 -23.50 -15.45 -11.39
C GLU A 120 -24.01 -14.09 -10.89
N PRO A 121 -25.18 -13.64 -11.37
CA PRO A 121 -25.72 -12.34 -10.97
C PRO A 121 -25.67 -12.26 -9.46
N GLU A 122 -25.02 -11.21 -8.93
CA GLU A 122 -25.07 -10.91 -7.50
C GLU A 122 -26.53 -11.05 -7.07
N PRO A 123 -26.82 -11.81 -6.00
CA PRO A 123 -28.18 -11.84 -5.47
C PRO A 123 -28.60 -10.38 -5.28
N GLU A 124 -29.67 -9.99 -5.97
CA GLU A 124 -30.25 -8.66 -5.77
C GLU A 124 -30.37 -8.45 -4.26
N PRO A 125 -29.96 -7.28 -3.73
CA PRO A 125 -30.11 -7.01 -2.31
C PRO A 125 -31.54 -7.38 -1.93
N GLU A 126 -31.67 -8.33 -1.00
CA GLU A 126 -32.99 -8.74 -0.53
C GLU A 126 -33.74 -7.46 -0.19
N PRO A 127 -35.00 -7.30 -0.67
CA PRO A 127 -35.77 -6.12 -0.35
C PRO A 127 -35.73 -5.95 1.16
N GLU A 128 -35.28 -4.76 1.61
CA GLU A 128 -35.29 -4.40 3.03
C GLU A 128 -36.64 -4.86 3.60
N PRO A 129 -36.65 -5.65 4.69
CA PRO A 129 -37.89 -6.13 5.25
C PRO A 129 -38.80 -4.92 5.45
N GLU A 130 -39.95 -4.94 4.76
CA GLU A 130 -40.93 -3.87 4.91
C GLU A 130 -41.14 -3.66 6.42
N PRO A 131 -41.08 -2.41 6.90
CA PRO A 131 -41.24 -2.15 8.32
C PRO A 131 -42.54 -2.82 8.76
N GLU A 132 -42.42 -3.77 9.68
CA GLU A 132 -43.58 -4.44 10.24
C GLU A 132 -44.57 -3.35 10.67
N PRO A 133 -45.86 -3.43 10.30
CA PRO A 133 -46.81 -2.39 10.63
C PRO A 133 -46.86 -2.20 12.16
N GLY A 134 -46.27 -1.10 12.63
CA GLY A 134 -46.07 -0.80 14.05
C GLY A 134 -44.62 -0.63 14.51
N ARG A 135 -43.61 -0.93 13.67
CA ARG A 135 -42.20 -0.68 13.97
C ARG A 135 -41.85 0.80 13.79
N ILE A 136 -41.14 1.39 14.75
CA ILE A 136 -40.63 2.75 14.68
C ILE A 136 -39.43 2.78 13.74
N ASP A 137 -39.39 3.75 12.83
CA ASP A 137 -38.24 4.00 11.97
C ASP A 137 -36.99 4.29 12.84
N PRO A 138 -35.96 3.43 12.79
CA PRO A 138 -34.80 3.52 13.67
C PRO A 138 -34.03 4.83 13.46
N SER A 139 -34.07 5.40 12.25
CA SER A 139 -33.37 6.65 11.91
C SER A 139 -33.90 7.87 12.67
N THR A 140 -35.13 7.78 13.18
CA THR A 140 -35.81 8.82 13.97
C THR A 140 -35.52 8.71 15.47
N VAL A 141 -35.01 7.57 15.93
CA VAL A 141 -34.80 7.28 17.35
C VAL A 141 -33.38 7.68 17.75
N THR A 142 -33.28 8.59 18.73
CA THR A 142 -31.99 9.00 19.30
C THR A 142 -31.61 8.14 20.49
N VAL A 143 -30.39 7.61 20.46
CA VAL A 143 -29.89 6.67 21.45
C VAL A 143 -28.60 7.17 22.09
N GLN A 144 -28.51 7.06 23.42
CA GLN A 144 -27.27 7.21 24.15
C GLN A 144 -26.83 5.83 24.66
N VAL A 145 -25.62 5.42 24.29
CA VAL A 145 -25.04 4.17 24.82
C VAL A 145 -24.20 4.48 26.04
N LEU A 146 -24.45 3.73 27.11
CA LEU A 146 -23.85 3.91 28.42
C LEU A 146 -23.04 2.67 28.79
N ASP A 147 -21.74 2.82 29.06
CA ASP A 147 -20.88 1.71 29.50
C ASP A 147 -21.04 1.47 31.01
N GLY A 148 -21.86 0.48 31.36
CA GLY A 148 -22.08 0.01 32.72
C GLY A 148 -21.20 -1.19 33.11
N PHE A 149 -20.52 -1.86 32.18
CA PHE A 149 -19.62 -2.95 32.53
C PHE A 149 -18.29 -2.42 33.07
N ARG A 150 -17.70 -1.43 32.41
CA ARG A 150 -16.46 -0.70 32.78
C ARG A 150 -15.19 -1.55 32.88
N ALA A 151 -15.28 -2.85 33.10
CA ALA A 151 -14.15 -3.75 33.35
C ALA A 151 -13.40 -4.13 32.06
N ASP A 152 -14.06 -4.00 30.91
CA ASP A 152 -13.54 -4.26 29.56
C ASP A 152 -13.07 -2.99 28.83
N GLY A 153 -13.08 -1.84 29.49
CA GLY A 153 -12.76 -0.56 28.86
C GLY A 153 -13.79 -0.07 27.84
N GLY A 154 -15.04 -0.57 27.90
CA GLY A 154 -16.14 -0.16 27.03
C GLY A 154 -16.21 -0.90 25.69
N ALA A 155 -15.57 -2.06 25.60
CA ALA A 155 -15.61 -2.91 24.40
C ALA A 155 -17.03 -3.41 24.10
N ALA A 156 -17.72 -3.95 25.11
CA ALA A 156 -19.11 -4.39 25.05
C ALA A 156 -20.03 -3.23 24.68
N ALA A 157 -19.85 -2.05 25.28
CA ALA A 157 -20.58 -0.85 24.91
C ALA A 157 -20.32 -0.43 23.45
N GLY A 158 -19.12 -0.70 22.92
CA GLY A 158 -18.80 -0.49 21.51
C GLY A 158 -19.43 -1.50 20.57
N VAL A 159 -19.58 -2.76 20.98
CA VAL A 159 -20.28 -3.79 20.20
C VAL A 159 -21.77 -3.42 20.08
N VAL A 160 -22.42 -3.11 21.21
CA VAL A 160 -23.84 -2.72 21.22
C VAL A 160 -24.07 -1.44 20.42
N ALA A 161 -23.17 -0.45 20.50
CA ALA A 161 -23.29 0.76 19.71
C ALA A 161 -23.26 0.46 18.20
N ARG A 162 -22.36 -0.43 17.74
CA ARG A 162 -22.28 -0.81 16.32
C ARG A 162 -23.50 -1.60 15.86
N GLU A 163 -24.00 -2.51 16.69
CA GLU A 163 -25.23 -3.27 16.42
C GLU A 163 -26.41 -2.32 16.19
N LEU A 164 -26.55 -1.30 17.04
CA LEU A 164 -27.58 -0.28 16.91
C LEU A 164 -27.37 0.61 15.67
N GLU A 165 -26.14 1.01 15.34
CA GLU A 165 -25.83 1.77 14.13
C GLU A 165 -26.16 0.98 12.86
N GLN A 166 -25.83 -0.31 12.82
CA GLN A 166 -26.15 -1.22 11.72
C GLN A 166 -27.67 -1.43 11.58
N ALA A 167 -28.40 -1.42 12.69
CA ALA A 167 -29.86 -1.43 12.70
C ALA A 167 -30.50 -0.07 12.35
N GLY A 168 -29.70 0.96 12.04
CA GLY A 168 -30.17 2.28 11.58
C GLY A 168 -30.48 3.29 12.69
N TYR A 169 -30.19 2.98 13.96
CA TYR A 169 -30.44 3.88 15.08
C TYR A 169 -29.44 5.05 15.13
N ARG A 170 -29.90 6.20 15.60
CA ARG A 170 -29.05 7.39 15.71
C ARG A 170 -28.36 7.45 17.07
N ILE A 171 -27.12 6.99 17.14
CA ILE A 171 -26.29 7.13 18.34
C ILE A 171 -25.81 8.58 18.49
N ILE A 172 -26.27 9.28 19.52
CA ILE A 172 -25.93 10.70 19.75
C ILE A 172 -24.87 10.92 20.82
N ALA A 173 -24.63 9.92 21.68
CA ALA A 173 -23.59 9.98 22.70
C ALA A 173 -23.19 8.57 23.17
N ARG A 174 -21.92 8.44 23.57
CA ARG A 174 -21.37 7.25 24.21
C ARG A 174 -20.62 7.67 25.46
N ASN A 175 -21.15 7.31 26.63
CA ASN A 175 -20.61 7.77 27.91
C ASN A 175 -20.45 6.61 28.90
N PRO A 176 -19.55 6.71 29.88
CA PRO A 176 -19.52 5.77 30.98
C PRO A 176 -20.74 5.96 31.91
N ALA A 177 -21.20 4.88 32.53
CA ALA A 177 -22.24 4.90 33.56
C ALA A 177 -21.76 4.27 34.88
N VAL A 178 -22.66 4.29 35.87
CA VAL A 178 -22.55 3.44 37.06
C VAL A 178 -22.60 1.97 36.65
N ARG A 179 -22.09 1.08 37.49
CA ARG A 179 -22.01 -0.34 37.13
C ARG A 179 -23.38 -0.99 37.05
N TYR A 180 -23.58 -1.78 36.01
CA TYR A 180 -24.76 -2.61 35.79
C TYR A 180 -24.30 -4.04 35.52
N ASP A 181 -24.95 -5.01 36.16
CA ASP A 181 -24.68 -6.43 35.93
C ASP A 181 -25.40 -6.93 34.68
N VAL A 182 -26.54 -6.31 34.33
CA VAL A 182 -27.40 -6.67 33.21
C VAL A 182 -27.64 -5.49 32.28
N THR A 183 -27.65 -5.74 30.98
CA THR A 183 -27.89 -4.73 29.97
C THR A 183 -29.34 -4.26 30.07
N THR A 184 -29.50 -2.96 30.29
CA THR A 184 -30.79 -2.35 30.59
C THR A 184 -31.09 -1.23 29.61
N VAL A 185 -32.26 -1.30 28.96
CA VAL A 185 -32.77 -0.24 28.11
C VAL A 185 -33.69 0.67 28.92
N LEU A 186 -33.39 1.97 28.90
CA LEU A 186 -34.08 3.01 29.65
C LEU A 186 -34.64 4.07 28.69
N TRP A 187 -35.95 4.13 28.52
CA TRP A 187 -36.59 5.13 27.65
C TRP A 187 -37.06 6.36 28.41
N THR A 188 -37.07 7.50 27.73
CA THR A 188 -37.74 8.72 28.20
C THR A 188 -39.26 8.58 28.03
N ALA A 189 -40.03 9.19 28.93
CA ALA A 189 -41.49 9.23 28.84
C ALA A 189 -41.96 9.62 27.42
N GLY A 190 -42.86 8.83 26.84
CA GLY A 190 -43.35 9.01 25.46
C GLY A 190 -42.48 8.37 24.36
N SER A 191 -41.35 7.73 24.71
CA SER A 191 -40.51 6.93 23.80
C SER A 191 -40.54 5.43 24.14
N GLU A 192 -41.63 4.96 24.76
CA GLU A 192 -41.76 3.56 25.22
C GLU A 192 -41.62 2.56 24.07
N ASP A 193 -42.31 2.80 22.95
CA ASP A 193 -42.27 1.90 21.79
C ASP A 193 -40.84 1.79 21.22
N ALA A 194 -40.12 2.91 21.13
CA ALA A 194 -38.72 2.93 20.71
C ALA A 194 -37.81 2.19 21.70
N GLY A 195 -38.04 2.35 23.00
CA GLY A 195 -37.30 1.63 24.04
C GLY A 195 -37.53 0.12 24.00
N ARG A 196 -38.78 -0.32 23.83
CA ARG A 196 -39.13 -1.74 23.69
C ARG A 196 -38.55 -2.34 22.41
N GLN A 197 -38.59 -1.61 21.31
CA GLN A 197 -38.00 -2.04 20.04
C GLN A 197 -36.48 -2.22 20.16
N ILE A 198 -35.77 -1.25 20.71
CA ILE A 198 -34.33 -1.36 20.93
C ILE A 198 -33.99 -2.54 21.85
N ALA A 199 -34.77 -2.76 22.91
CA ALA A 199 -34.58 -3.90 23.80
C ALA A 199 -34.77 -5.25 23.08
N ALA A 200 -35.75 -5.35 22.18
CA ALA A 200 -35.95 -6.54 21.36
C ALA A 200 -34.80 -6.74 20.36
N ASP A 201 -34.39 -5.67 19.69
CA ASP A 201 -33.36 -5.70 18.64
C ASP A 201 -32.00 -6.15 19.19
N ILE A 202 -31.60 -5.65 20.36
CA ILE A 202 -30.33 -6.06 20.98
C ILE A 202 -30.49 -7.26 21.91
N GLY A 203 -31.71 -7.76 22.15
CA GLY A 203 -31.96 -8.82 23.14
C GLY A 203 -31.61 -8.41 24.58
N ALA A 204 -31.94 -7.18 24.98
CA ALA A 204 -31.71 -6.71 26.35
C ALA A 204 -32.63 -7.41 27.36
N PRO A 205 -32.10 -7.97 28.47
CA PRO A 205 -32.89 -8.66 29.48
C PRO A 205 -33.82 -7.73 30.27
N GLU A 206 -33.45 -6.45 30.41
CA GLU A 206 -34.25 -5.46 31.13
C GLU A 206 -34.59 -4.25 30.26
N ALA A 207 -35.85 -3.82 30.32
CA ALA A 207 -36.32 -2.64 29.61
C ALA A 207 -37.40 -1.93 30.47
N ARG A 208 -37.20 -0.65 30.78
CA ARG A 208 -38.12 0.16 31.60
C ARG A 208 -37.96 1.65 31.34
N GLU A 209 -38.90 2.46 31.84
CA GLU A 209 -38.75 3.91 31.79
C GLU A 209 -37.58 4.37 32.67
N GLN A 210 -36.86 5.41 32.24
CA GLN A 210 -35.76 5.97 33.01
C GLN A 210 -36.25 6.56 34.35
N PRO A 211 -35.48 6.42 35.46
CA PRO A 211 -35.91 6.87 36.78
C PRO A 211 -35.77 8.40 36.99
N GLY A 212 -35.66 9.18 35.90
CA GLY A 212 -35.59 10.65 35.91
C GLY A 212 -34.21 11.24 36.18
N ASN A 213 -33.15 10.42 36.21
CA ASN A 213 -31.77 10.86 36.42
C ASN A 213 -30.93 10.92 35.13
N LEU A 214 -31.51 10.59 33.97
CA LEU A 214 -30.88 10.68 32.66
C LEU A 214 -31.47 11.85 31.86
N SER A 215 -30.83 12.18 30.75
CA SER A 215 -31.25 13.31 29.92
C SER A 215 -32.61 13.03 29.29
N THR A 216 -33.56 13.96 29.33
CA THR A 216 -34.83 13.82 28.59
C THR A 216 -34.69 14.22 27.12
N SER A 217 -33.53 14.74 26.70
CA SER A 217 -33.25 15.10 25.29
C SER A 217 -32.89 13.89 24.43
N VAL A 218 -32.69 12.73 25.03
CA VAL A 218 -32.43 11.45 24.36
C VAL A 218 -33.67 10.58 24.52
N MET A 219 -34.12 9.95 23.43
CA MET A 219 -35.30 9.09 23.47
C MET A 219 -35.04 7.81 24.27
N VAL A 220 -33.89 7.17 24.03
CA VAL A 220 -33.52 5.89 24.66
C VAL A 220 -32.07 5.88 25.13
N HIS A 221 -31.84 5.38 26.34
CA HIS A 221 -30.52 5.15 26.92
C HIS A 221 -30.30 3.66 27.05
N VAL A 222 -29.20 3.15 26.49
CA VAL A 222 -28.85 1.73 26.58
C VAL A 222 -27.67 1.60 27.51
N VAL A 223 -27.90 1.07 28.72
CA VAL A 223 -26.84 0.80 29.69
C VAL A 223 -26.36 -0.62 29.49
N VAL A 224 -25.14 -0.77 28.99
CA VAL A 224 -24.52 -2.07 28.70
C VAL A 224 -23.91 -2.62 29.98
N GLY A 225 -24.41 -3.77 30.41
CA GLY A 225 -24.00 -4.43 31.65
C GLY A 225 -22.92 -5.49 31.45
N ALA A 226 -22.53 -6.13 32.55
CA ALA A 226 -21.54 -7.21 32.56
C ALA A 226 -21.97 -8.48 31.82
N ASP A 227 -23.26 -8.65 31.55
CA ASP A 227 -23.84 -9.72 30.73
C ASP A 227 -23.37 -9.73 29.27
N ARG A 228 -22.75 -8.64 28.81
CA ARG A 228 -22.17 -8.50 27.46
C ARG A 228 -20.64 -8.60 27.42
N GLY A 229 -20.02 -8.88 28.57
CA GLY A 229 -18.58 -8.89 28.80
C GLY A 229 -17.88 -10.23 28.70
#